data_AF-A0A351SFT3-F1
#
_entry.id   AF-A0A351SFT3-F1
#
_cell.length_a   1.000
_cell.length_b   1.000
_cell.length_c   1.000
_cell.angle_alpha   90.00
_cell.angle_beta   90.00
_cell.angle_gamma   90.00
#
_symmetry.space_group_name_H-M   'P 1'
#
loop_
_entity.id
_entity.type
_entity.pdbx_description
1 polymer ?
#
loop_
_entity_poly.entity_id
_entity_poly.type
_entity_poly.pdbx_seq_one_letter_code
_entity_poly.pdbx_strand_id
1 'polypeptide(L)'
;DENTHAVSNKIEDADERERLLKTIENYELGASGSSFVFRTAAEGVDQDKIHREIDFLLKLWASIKKKIKETTPGNLVHADTPLAIRKLR
;
A
#
# COMPACT_ATOMS: atom_id res chain seq x y z
N ASP A 1 -5.81 -10.20 16.75
CA ASP A 1 -5.38 -10.02 15.35
C ASP A 1 -4.64 -8.70 15.22
N GLU A 2 -3.33 -8.73 15.48
CA GLU A 2 -2.48 -7.54 15.32
C GLU A 2 -2.23 -7.32 13.83
N ASN A 3 -2.74 -6.21 13.30
CA ASN A 3 -2.42 -5.78 11.95
C ASN A 3 -0.99 -5.21 11.97
N THR A 4 0.00 -6.02 11.61
CA THR A 4 1.42 -5.65 11.75
C THR A 4 1.86 -4.76 10.59
N HIS A 5 1.71 -3.44 10.75
CA HIS A 5 2.32 -2.47 9.85
C HIS A 5 3.84 -2.43 10.05
N ALA A 6 4.60 -2.29 8.97
CA ALA A 6 6.06 -2.29 9.02
C ALA A 6 6.64 -1.11 8.23
N VAL A 7 7.89 -0.79 8.53
CA VAL A 7 8.67 0.22 7.80
C VAL A 7 10.00 -0.41 7.41
N SER A 8 10.49 -0.08 6.22
CA SER A 8 11.75 -0.59 5.70
C SER A 8 12.91 -0.29 6.64
N ASN A 9 13.77 -1.29 6.88
CA ASN A 9 15.00 -1.14 7.69
C ASN A 9 15.99 -0.11 7.13
N LYS A 10 15.80 0.36 5.89
CA LYS A 10 16.63 1.41 5.28
C LYS A 10 16.23 2.82 5.70
N ILE A 11 15.08 2.99 6.34
CA ILE A 11 14.69 4.24 7.01
C ILE A 11 15.19 4.11 8.45
N GLU A 12 16.29 4.77 8.77
CA GLU A 12 17.00 4.63 10.05
C GLU A 12 16.50 5.62 11.11
N ASP A 13 15.94 6.75 10.68
CA ASP A 13 15.40 7.78 11.57
C ASP A 13 14.18 7.25 12.36
N ALA A 14 14.31 7.21 13.69
CA ALA A 14 13.30 6.69 14.59
C ALA A 14 12.02 7.55 14.63
N ASP A 15 12.14 8.87 14.52
CA ASP A 15 11.01 9.79 14.55
C ASP A 15 10.18 9.65 13.27
N GLU A 16 10.86 9.54 12.12
CA GLU A 16 10.20 9.31 10.84
C GLU A 16 9.48 7.95 10.81
N ARG A 17 10.15 6.93 11.34
CA ARG A 17 9.60 5.60 11.52
C ARG A 17 8.32 5.60 12.35
N GLU A 18 8.32 6.32 13.47
CA GLU A 18 7.14 6.48 14.31
C GLU A 18 6.04 7.28 13.60
N ARG A 19 6.39 8.36 12.89
CA ARG A 19 5.44 9.17 12.11
C ARG A 19 4.71 8.34 11.05
N LEU A 20 5.42 7.48 10.32
CA LEU A 20 4.83 6.60 9.30
C LEU A 20 3.87 5.57 9.92
N LEU A 21 4.24 4.99 11.07
CA LEU A 21 3.37 4.06 11.80
C LEU A 21 2.11 4.77 12.34
N LYS A 22 2.27 5.92 12.99
CA LYS A 22 1.13 6.73 13.46
C LYS A 22 0.20 7.15 12.32
N THR A 23 0.75 7.42 11.14
CA THR A 23 -0.04 7.77 9.95
C THR A 23 -1.03 6.67 9.60
N ILE A 24 -0.58 5.40 9.58
CA ILE A 24 -1.46 4.27 9.24
C ILE A 24 -2.37 3.86 10.42
N GLU A 25 -1.90 4.00 11.66
CA GLU A 25 -2.71 3.72 12.86
C GLU A 25 -3.90 4.68 12.99
N ASN A 26 -3.71 5.94 12.63
CA ASN A 26 -4.78 6.94 12.60
C ASN A 26 -5.66 6.83 11.34
N TYR A 27 -5.34 5.94 10.41
CA TYR A 27 -6.10 5.74 9.19
C TYR A 27 -7.20 4.70 9.40
N GLU A 28 -8.43 5.05 9.02
CA GLU A 28 -9.55 4.11 9.08
C GLU A 28 -9.45 3.08 7.95
N LEU A 29 -8.76 1.97 8.21
CA LEU A 29 -8.65 0.84 7.29
C LEU A 29 -9.96 0.05 7.12
N GLY A 30 -10.99 0.36 7.91
CA GLY A 30 -12.26 -0.37 7.95
C GLY A 30 -12.08 -1.85 8.34
N ALA A 31 -13.00 -2.72 7.92
CA ALA A 31 -12.93 -4.16 8.18
C ALA A 31 -11.83 -4.89 7.36
N SER A 32 -10.92 -4.16 6.72
CA SER A 32 -9.84 -4.77 5.95
C SER A 32 -8.72 -5.20 6.91
N GLY A 33 -8.53 -6.50 7.07
CA GLY A 33 -7.36 -7.08 7.76
C GLY A 33 -6.08 -6.95 6.93
N SER A 34 -5.83 -5.77 6.38
CA SER A 34 -4.73 -5.48 5.46
C SER A 34 -3.61 -4.76 6.20
N SER A 35 -2.40 -5.30 6.10
CA SER A 35 -1.19 -4.69 6.66
C SER A 35 -0.38 -4.00 5.55
N PHE A 36 0.40 -3.00 5.92
CA PHE A 36 1.17 -2.18 4.98
C PHE A 36 2.65 -2.16 5.36
N VAL A 37 3.50 -2.06 4.34
CA VAL A 37 4.96 -1.90 4.52
C VAL A 37 5.40 -0.60 3.85
N PHE A 38 5.84 0.36 4.66
CA PHE A 38 6.42 1.61 4.17
C PHE A 38 7.81 1.36 3.58
N ARG A 39 7.99 1.74 2.31
CA ARG A 39 9.27 1.65 1.60
C ARG A 39 10.06 2.95 1.77
N THR A 40 11.34 2.95 1.43
CA THR A 40 12.21 4.14 1.49
C THR A 40 11.65 5.37 0.78
N ALA A 41 10.86 5.17 -0.28
CA ALA A 41 10.19 6.28 -0.98
C ALA A 41 9.12 7.01 -0.15
N ALA A 42 8.70 6.44 0.98
CA ALA A 42 7.75 7.08 1.90
C ALA A 42 8.42 8.04 2.89
N GLU A 43 9.75 8.02 2.98
CA GLU A 43 10.51 8.89 3.88
C GLU A 43 10.29 10.36 3.52
N GLY A 44 9.90 11.17 4.50
CA GLY A 44 9.57 12.58 4.35
C GLY A 44 8.28 12.86 3.56
N VAL A 45 7.51 11.83 3.19
CA VAL A 45 6.26 12.01 2.43
C VAL A 45 5.12 12.46 3.36
N ASP A 46 4.39 13.47 2.90
CA ASP A 46 3.23 14.03 3.62
C ASP A 46 2.16 12.96 3.91
N GLN A 47 1.53 13.07 5.08
CA GLN A 47 0.46 12.17 5.54
C GLN A 47 -0.66 12.02 4.50
N ASP A 48 -1.12 13.12 3.90
CA ASP A 48 -2.19 13.10 2.90
C ASP A 48 -1.81 12.32 1.63
N LYS A 49 -0.53 12.35 1.25
CA LYS A 49 -0.04 11.57 0.10
C LYS A 49 -0.03 10.09 0.44
N ILE A 50 0.40 9.74 1.66
CA ILE A 50 0.35 8.37 2.15
C ILE A 50 -1.09 7.83 2.17
N HIS A 51 -2.04 8.60 2.70
CA HIS A 51 -3.46 8.23 2.71
C HIS A 51 -4.01 7.97 1.30
N ARG A 52 -3.69 8.85 0.34
CA ARG A 52 -4.09 8.67 -1.06
C ARG A 52 -3.51 7.38 -1.67
N GLU A 53 -2.26 7.03 -1.35
CA GLU A 53 -1.65 5.80 -1.83
C GLU A 53 -2.31 4.56 -1.20
N ILE A 54 -2.61 4.59 0.10
CA ILE A 54 -3.36 3.53 0.79
C ILE A 54 -4.72 3.30 0.12
N ASP A 55 -5.47 4.37 -0.11
CA ASP A 55 -6.77 4.33 -0.81
C ASP A 55 -6.67 3.73 -2.20
N PHE A 56 -5.65 4.12 -2.95
CA PHE A 56 -5.40 3.58 -4.27
C PHE A 56 -5.17 2.08 -4.20
N LEU A 57 -4.32 1.61 -3.28
CA LEU A 57 -4.01 0.19 -3.10
C LEU A 57 -5.24 -0.62 -2.68
N LEU A 58 -6.07 -0.11 -1.77
CA LEU A 58 -7.30 -0.76 -1.34
C LEU A 58 -8.32 -0.89 -2.49
N LYS A 59 -8.49 0.17 -3.29
CA LYS A 59 -9.37 0.16 -4.48
C LYS A 59 -8.85 -0.80 -5.55
N LEU A 60 -7.54 -0.79 -5.80
CA LEU A 60 -6.89 -1.72 -6.72
C LEU A 60 -7.13 -3.16 -6.28
N TRP A 61 -6.93 -3.45 -4.99
CA TRP A 61 -7.15 -4.79 -4.45
C TRP A 61 -8.62 -5.23 -4.55
N ALA A 62 -9.57 -4.33 -4.27
CA ALA A 62 -10.98 -4.62 -4.46
C ALA A 62 -11.32 -4.96 -5.92
N SER A 63 -10.76 -4.21 -6.87
CA SER A 63 -10.91 -4.46 -8.31
C SER A 63 -10.29 -5.81 -8.72
N ILE A 64 -9.10 -6.13 -8.23
CA ILE A 64 -8.44 -7.42 -8.48
C ILE A 64 -9.30 -8.56 -7.94
N LYS A 65 -9.79 -8.47 -6.69
CA LYS A 65 -10.68 -9.48 -6.10
C LYS A 65 -11.95 -9.70 -6.91
N LYS A 66 -12.56 -8.63 -7.46
CA LYS A 66 -13.71 -8.77 -8.36
C LYS A 66 -13.32 -9.52 -9.62
N LYS A 67 -12.23 -9.12 -10.27
CA LYS A 67 -11.76 -9.73 -11.51
C LYS A 67 -11.37 -11.20 -11.36
N ILE A 68 -10.82 -11.61 -10.21
CA ILE A 68 -10.53 -13.02 -9.90
C ILE A 68 -11.79 -13.88 -10.04
N LYS A 69 -12.95 -13.39 -9.57
CA LYS A 69 -14.21 -14.15 -9.62
C LYS A 69 -14.77 -14.30 -11.03
N GLU A 70 -14.43 -13.39 -11.92
CA GLU A 70 -14.96 -13.31 -13.29
C GLU A 70 -14.00 -13.95 -14.33
N THR A 71 -12.73 -14.15 -13.97
CA THR A 71 -11.68 -14.62 -14.89
C THR A 71 -11.57 -16.15 -14.89
N THR A 72 -11.59 -16.76 -16.07
CA THR A 72 -11.39 -18.21 -16.20
C THR A 72 -9.93 -18.60 -15.97
N PRO A 73 -9.66 -19.84 -15.46
CA PRO A 73 -8.30 -20.31 -15.23
C PRO A 73 -7.39 -20.19 -16.46
N GLY A 74 -6.14 -19.80 -16.24
CA GLY A 74 -5.15 -19.60 -17.32
C GLY A 74 -5.12 -18.19 -17.93
N ASN A 75 -5.94 -17.25 -17.44
CA ASN A 75 -6.00 -15.88 -17.96
C ASN A 75 -5.45 -14.83 -16.99
N LEU A 76 -4.99 -13.71 -17.55
CA LEU A 76 -4.35 -12.62 -16.81
C LEU A 76 -5.38 -11.81 -15.99
N VAL A 77 -5.24 -11.84 -14.67
CA VAL A 77 -6.06 -11.03 -13.75
C VAL A 77 -5.46 -9.63 -13.57
N HIS A 78 -4.19 -9.53 -13.21
CA HIS A 78 -3.50 -8.27 -13.00
C HIS A 78 -2.05 -8.41 -13.49
N ALA A 79 -1.56 -7.34 -14.10
CA ALA A 79 -0.15 -7.20 -14.47
C ALA A 79 0.36 -5.89 -13.90
N ASP A 80 1.64 -5.89 -13.54
CA ASP A 80 2.34 -4.69 -13.12
C ASP A 80 2.34 -3.64 -14.24
N THR A 81 2.47 -2.39 -13.82
CA THR A 81 2.60 -1.25 -14.73
C THR A 81 3.74 -1.52 -15.74
N PRO A 82 3.50 -1.34 -17.06
CA PRO A 82 4.53 -1.52 -18.06
C PRO A 82 5.80 -0.72 -17.74
N LEU A 83 6.98 -1.30 -18.03
CA LEU A 83 8.29 -0.73 -17.70
C LEU A 83 8.43 0.74 -18.14
N ALA A 84 7.84 1.11 -19.27
CA ALA A 84 7.88 2.46 -19.82
C ALA A 84 7.24 3.52 -18.90
N ILE A 85 6.27 3.15 -18.06
CA ILE A 85 5.49 4.07 -17.22
C ILE A 85 5.93 4.00 -15.74
N ARG A 86 6.74 3.00 -15.38
CA ARG A 86 7.17 2.73 -14.00
C ARG A 86 7.98 3.86 -13.34
N LYS A 87 8.57 4.78 -14.12
CA LYS A 87 9.35 5.93 -13.59
C LYS A 87 8.49 7.13 -13.18
N LEU A 88 7.20 7.15 -13.52
CA LEU A 88 6.29 8.27 -13.25
C LEU A 88 5.53 8.14 -11.92
N ARG A 89 5.79 7.06 -11.17
CA ARG A 89 5.09 6.70 -9.95
C ARG A 89 6.02 6.79 -8.76
#